data_AF-A0AA96YY70-F1
#
_entry.id   AF-A0AA96YY70-F1
#
_cell.length_a   1.000
_cell.length_b   1.000
_cell.length_c   1.000
_cell.angle_alpha   90.00
_cell.angle_beta   90.00
_cell.angle_gamma   90.00
#
_symmetry.space_group_name_H-M   'P 1'
#
loop_
_entity.id
_entity.type
_entity.pdbx_description
1 polymer ?
#
loop_
_entity_poly.entity_id
_entity_poly.type
_entity_poly.pdbx_seq_one_letter_code
_entity_poly.pdbx_strand_id
1 'polypeptide(L)'
;MSQVKPFSWLIRVDVAPMWVADGFHMNNQVALDMLAEKLPYADMSFELGAAVLVGPDPRRIINENGWETNPSEEAKIRAESPHAYPENDKQGTDLISTLTDAIALIENDVPADKKAAVLSRLHHALALVDGSEPIVDFDWQNAE
;
A
#
# COMPACT_ATOMS: atom_id res chain seq x y z
N MET A 1 -32.27 7.92 -7.69
CA MET A 1 -31.66 8.37 -6.42
C MET A 1 -30.25 8.84 -6.76
N SER A 2 -29.83 10.04 -6.36
CA SER A 2 -28.42 10.42 -6.54
C SER A 2 -27.58 9.45 -5.71
N GLN A 3 -26.64 8.72 -6.31
CA GLN A 3 -25.67 7.94 -5.56
C GLN A 3 -24.89 8.91 -4.67
N VAL A 4 -25.20 8.93 -3.39
CA VAL A 4 -24.37 9.60 -2.40
C VAL A 4 -23.01 8.89 -2.47
N LYS A 5 -21.96 9.65 -2.75
CA LYS A 5 -20.60 9.10 -2.77
C LYS A 5 -20.16 8.78 -1.33
N PRO A 6 -19.38 7.71 -1.10
CA PRO A 6 -18.82 7.45 0.21
C PRO A 6 -17.88 8.58 0.63
N PHE A 7 -17.80 8.84 1.94
CA PHE A 7 -16.68 9.57 2.51
C PHE A 7 -15.49 8.61 2.60
N SER A 8 -14.36 8.97 2.02
CA SER A 8 -13.20 8.09 1.91
C SER A 8 -11.93 8.79 2.40
N TRP A 9 -11.08 8.03 3.08
CA TRP A 9 -9.77 8.45 3.56
C TRP A 9 -8.70 7.53 2.99
N LEU A 10 -7.52 8.09 2.71
CA LEU A 10 -6.30 7.34 2.42
C LEU A 10 -5.39 7.45 3.63
N ILE A 11 -5.02 6.30 4.21
CA ILE A 11 -4.24 6.22 5.44
C ILE A 11 -2.97 5.43 5.13
N ARG A 12 -1.82 5.98 5.54
CA ARG A 12 -0.55 5.25 5.57
C ARG A 12 -0.36 4.63 6.95
N VAL A 13 0.01 3.35 6.96
CA VAL A 13 0.35 2.61 8.18
C VAL A 13 1.74 2.03 8.00
N ASP A 14 2.61 2.27 8.97
CA ASP A 14 3.88 1.57 9.07
C ASP A 14 3.75 0.50 10.14
N VAL A 15 4.24 -0.70 9.85
CA VAL A 15 4.34 -1.80 10.80
C VAL A 15 5.78 -2.25 10.89
N ALA A 16 6.16 -2.73 12.07
CA ALA A 16 7.47 -3.27 12.31
C ALA A 16 7.73 -4.53 11.46
N PRO A 17 8.93 -4.72 10.87
CA PRO A 17 9.24 -5.92 10.07
C PRO A 17 9.05 -7.24 10.85
N MET A 18 9.22 -7.22 12.18
CA MET A 18 8.99 -8.41 13.01
C MET A 18 7.54 -8.90 12.97
N TRP A 19 6.56 -7.99 12.87
CA TRP A 19 5.16 -8.39 12.71
C TRP A 19 4.97 -9.13 11.40
N VAL A 20 5.59 -8.63 10.33
CA VAL A 20 5.56 -9.29 9.02
C VAL A 20 6.19 -10.66 9.13
N ALA A 21 7.35 -10.79 9.79
CA ALA A 21 7.99 -12.08 10.05
C ALA A 21 7.15 -13.05 10.90
N ASP A 22 6.27 -12.52 11.75
CA ASP A 22 5.31 -13.30 12.56
C ASP A 22 4.04 -13.68 11.78
N GLY A 23 4.00 -13.48 10.46
CA GLY A 23 2.87 -13.85 9.59
C GLY A 23 1.89 -12.71 9.29
N PHE A 24 2.12 -11.51 9.81
CA PHE A 24 1.25 -10.37 9.54
C PHE A 24 1.37 -9.93 8.08
N HIS A 25 0.24 -9.83 7.40
CA HIS A 25 0.13 -9.15 6.11
C HIS A 25 -1.16 -8.34 6.10
N MET A 26 -1.06 -7.07 5.70
CA MET A 26 -2.25 -6.23 5.54
C MET A 26 -2.96 -6.61 4.24
N ASN A 27 -4.22 -7.03 4.34
CA ASN A 27 -5.09 -7.27 3.19
C ASN A 27 -6.45 -6.57 3.35
N ASN A 28 -7.33 -6.65 2.33
CA ASN A 28 -8.63 -5.97 2.36
C ASN A 28 -9.49 -6.37 3.56
N GLN A 29 -9.49 -7.65 3.94
CA GLN A 29 -10.28 -8.14 5.07
C GLN A 29 -9.70 -7.65 6.40
N VAL A 30 -8.38 -7.76 6.59
CA VAL A 30 -7.70 -7.25 7.80
C VAL A 30 -7.94 -5.74 7.96
N ALA A 31 -7.86 -4.97 6.88
CA ALA A 31 -8.14 -3.53 6.91
C ALA A 31 -9.60 -3.24 7.30
N LEU A 32 -10.55 -4.03 6.81
CA LEU A 32 -11.96 -3.90 7.16
C LEU A 32 -12.21 -4.27 8.63
N ASP A 33 -11.60 -5.35 9.11
CA ASP A 33 -11.72 -5.82 10.49
C ASP A 33 -11.16 -4.75 11.46
N MET A 34 -10.01 -4.15 11.14
CA MET A 34 -9.44 -3.04 11.92
C MET A 34 -10.37 -1.81 11.96
N LEU A 35 -11.02 -1.48 10.85
CA LEU A 35 -11.99 -0.37 10.80
C LEU A 35 -13.24 -0.69 11.63
N ALA A 36 -13.76 -1.91 11.50
CA ALA A 36 -14.94 -2.38 12.22
C ALA A 36 -14.72 -2.40 13.74
N GLU A 37 -13.52 -2.76 14.20
CA GLU A 37 -13.16 -2.73 15.61
C GLU A 37 -13.33 -1.33 16.24
N LYS A 38 -13.08 -0.26 15.46
CA LYS A 38 -13.25 1.12 15.92
C LYS A 38 -14.66 1.67 15.72
N LEU A 39 -15.48 1.00 14.91
CA LEU A 39 -16.84 1.39 14.58
C LEU A 39 -17.82 0.24 14.89
N PRO A 40 -17.97 -0.17 16.17
CA PRO A 40 -18.68 -1.39 16.55
C PRO A 40 -20.19 -1.39 16.26
N TYR A 41 -20.76 -0.26 15.86
CA TYR A 41 -22.17 -0.11 15.51
C TYR A 41 -22.43 -0.02 14.00
N ALA A 42 -21.37 0.05 13.19
CA ALA A 42 -21.51 0.11 11.74
C ALA A 42 -21.60 -1.30 11.15
N ASP A 43 -22.49 -1.50 10.17
CA ASP A 43 -22.61 -2.79 9.51
C ASP A 43 -21.54 -2.97 8.43
N MET A 44 -20.68 -3.97 8.61
CA MET A 44 -19.60 -4.31 7.67
C MET A 44 -20.11 -4.70 6.28
N SER A 45 -21.38 -5.08 6.14
CA SER A 45 -21.96 -5.55 4.88
C SER A 45 -22.43 -4.41 3.97
N PHE A 46 -22.67 -3.20 4.53
CA PHE A 46 -23.23 -2.09 3.74
C PHE A 46 -22.77 -0.68 4.15
N GLU A 47 -22.21 -0.49 5.34
CA GLU A 47 -21.78 0.84 5.82
C GLU A 47 -20.28 1.04 5.80
N LEU A 48 -19.51 -0.06 5.85
CA LEU A 48 -18.06 -0.04 5.85
C LEU A 48 -17.49 -0.67 4.59
N GLY A 49 -16.34 -0.15 4.17
CA GLY A 49 -15.54 -0.73 3.12
C GLY A 49 -14.09 -0.31 3.32
N ALA A 50 -13.18 -1.26 3.11
CA ALA A 50 -11.75 -1.02 3.15
C ALA A 50 -11.08 -1.75 1.99
N ALA A 51 -10.04 -1.13 1.44
CA ALA A 51 -9.22 -1.74 0.41
C ALA A 51 -7.77 -1.30 0.62
N VAL A 52 -6.84 -2.25 0.55
CA VAL A 52 -5.42 -1.97 0.50
C VAL A 52 -5.10 -1.55 -0.93
N LEU A 53 -4.78 -0.27 -1.11
CA LEU A 53 -4.47 0.30 -2.43
C LEU A 53 -2.98 0.26 -2.76
N VAL A 54 -2.15 0.22 -1.73
CA VAL A 54 -0.69 0.13 -1.82
C VAL A 54 -0.18 -0.68 -0.63
N GLY A 55 0.76 -1.59 -0.90
CA GLY A 55 1.54 -2.30 0.10
C GLY A 55 3.00 -2.45 -0.36
N PRO A 56 3.87 -3.02 0.47
CA PRO A 56 5.25 -3.32 0.09
C PRO A 56 5.29 -4.37 -1.04
N ASP A 57 6.42 -4.48 -1.75
CA ASP A 57 6.64 -5.55 -2.74
C ASP A 57 6.28 -6.92 -2.11
N PRO A 58 5.36 -7.71 -2.70
CA PRO A 58 5.02 -9.04 -2.20
C PRO A 58 6.26 -9.89 -1.91
N ARG A 59 7.32 -9.80 -2.72
CA ARG A 59 8.57 -10.54 -2.50
C ARG A 59 9.27 -10.16 -1.21
N ARG A 60 9.18 -8.89 -0.79
CA ARG A 60 9.69 -8.46 0.51
C ARG A 60 8.91 -9.14 1.64
N ILE A 61 7.59 -9.20 1.55
CA ILE A 61 6.73 -9.89 2.52
C ILE A 61 7.10 -11.38 2.60
N ILE A 62 7.27 -12.03 1.44
CA ILE A 62 7.71 -13.43 1.33
C ILE A 62 9.05 -13.64 2.04
N ASN A 63 10.04 -12.79 1.77
CA ASN A 63 11.37 -12.90 2.38
C ASN A 63 11.33 -12.66 3.89
N GLU A 64 10.59 -11.65 4.35
CA GLU A 64 10.46 -11.35 5.79
C GLU A 64 9.77 -12.50 6.54
N ASN A 65 8.90 -13.26 5.88
CA ASN A 65 8.23 -14.44 6.43
C ASN A 65 9.01 -15.76 6.28
N GLY A 66 10.14 -15.77 5.57
CA GLY A 66 10.86 -17.01 5.23
C GLY A 66 10.05 -17.94 4.31
N TRP A 67 9.22 -17.39 3.43
CA TRP A 67 8.36 -18.13 2.49
C TRP A 67 8.96 -18.25 1.09
N GLU A 68 10.27 -18.01 0.90
CA GLU A 68 10.89 -17.90 -0.44
C GLU A 68 10.74 -19.17 -1.29
N THR A 69 10.57 -20.32 -0.64
CA THR A 69 10.36 -21.60 -1.31
C THR A 69 8.88 -21.92 -1.60
N ASN A 70 7.96 -20.99 -1.31
CA ASN A 70 6.51 -21.20 -1.47
C ASN A 70 5.87 -20.15 -2.41
N PRO A 71 5.89 -20.40 -3.74
CA PRO A 71 5.31 -19.50 -4.74
C PRO A 71 3.80 -19.24 -4.56
N SER A 72 3.09 -20.13 -3.85
CA SER A 72 1.66 -19.99 -3.63
C SER A 72 1.30 -18.85 -2.67
N GLU A 73 2.20 -18.49 -1.75
CA GLU A 73 1.98 -17.37 -0.83
C GLU A 73 2.04 -16.03 -1.56
N GLU A 74 2.94 -15.87 -2.53
CA GLU A 74 3.01 -14.63 -3.32
C GLU A 74 1.71 -14.44 -4.11
N ALA A 75 1.20 -15.51 -4.74
CA ALA A 75 -0.07 -15.50 -5.45
C ALA A 75 -1.25 -15.16 -4.52
N LYS A 76 -1.23 -15.69 -3.28
CA LYS A 76 -2.25 -15.40 -2.27
C LYS A 76 -2.22 -13.93 -1.83
N ILE A 77 -1.06 -13.38 -1.49
CA ILE A 77 -0.90 -11.97 -1.13
C ILE A 77 -1.47 -11.06 -2.22
N ARG A 78 -1.17 -11.38 -3.49
CA ARG A 78 -1.70 -10.64 -4.65
C ARG A 78 -3.22 -10.74 -4.73
N ALA A 79 -3.78 -11.94 -4.58
CA ALA A 79 -5.21 -12.20 -4.69
C ALA A 79 -6.03 -11.52 -3.58
N GLU A 80 -5.48 -11.40 -2.37
CA GLU A 80 -6.17 -10.81 -1.22
C GLU A 80 -6.20 -9.28 -1.24
N SER A 81 -5.35 -8.64 -2.06
CA SER A 81 -5.27 -7.19 -2.25
C SER A 81 -5.03 -6.81 -3.71
N PRO A 82 -6.00 -7.07 -4.61
CA PRO A 82 -5.82 -6.91 -6.06
C PRO A 82 -5.56 -5.46 -6.49
N HIS A 83 -5.98 -4.47 -5.69
CA HIS A 83 -5.69 -3.06 -5.95
C HIS A 83 -4.26 -2.68 -5.60
N ALA A 84 -3.69 -3.26 -4.55
CA ALA A 84 -2.28 -3.09 -4.21
C ALA A 84 -1.37 -3.83 -5.18
N TYR A 85 -1.80 -4.97 -5.70
CA TYR A 85 -0.98 -5.84 -6.54
C TYR A 85 -1.72 -6.30 -7.81
N PRO A 86 -1.80 -5.45 -8.85
CA PRO A 86 -2.37 -5.84 -10.14
C PRO A 86 -1.58 -7.00 -10.76
N GLU A 87 -2.22 -7.79 -11.62
CA GLU A 87 -1.64 -8.97 -12.31
C GLU A 87 -0.43 -8.65 -13.22
N ASN A 88 -0.03 -7.38 -13.37
CA ASN A 88 1.18 -7.03 -14.10
C ASN A 88 2.42 -7.28 -13.23
N ASP A 89 2.90 -8.52 -13.23
CA ASP A 89 4.03 -9.09 -12.46
C ASP A 89 5.39 -8.36 -12.58
N LYS A 90 5.47 -7.23 -13.28
CA LYS A 90 6.72 -6.49 -13.59
C LYS A 90 6.81 -5.09 -12.99
N GLN A 91 5.79 -4.62 -12.31
CA GLN A 91 5.76 -3.28 -11.76
C GLN A 91 5.41 -3.35 -10.26
N GLY A 92 5.85 -2.36 -9.48
CA GLY A 92 5.42 -2.21 -8.08
C GLY A 92 3.90 -2.07 -7.98
N THR A 93 3.38 -1.68 -6.82
CA THR A 93 1.93 -1.43 -6.70
C THR A 93 1.45 -0.48 -7.81
N ASP A 94 0.22 -0.66 -8.30
CA ASP A 94 -0.30 0.10 -9.45
C ASP A 94 -0.06 1.60 -9.32
N LEU A 95 -0.19 2.12 -8.10
CA LEU A 95 0.00 3.51 -7.80
C LEU A 95 1.48 3.92 -7.78
N ILE A 96 2.36 3.13 -7.16
CA ILE A 96 3.81 3.41 -7.14
C ILE A 96 4.39 3.35 -8.56
N SER A 97 4.00 2.34 -9.34
CA SER A 97 4.46 2.19 -10.73
C SER A 97 3.92 3.31 -11.62
N THR A 98 2.62 3.63 -11.53
CA THR A 98 2.02 4.74 -12.27
C THR A 98 2.68 6.07 -11.94
N LEU A 99 2.97 6.34 -10.66
CA LEU A 99 3.68 7.57 -10.26
C LEU A 99 5.11 7.59 -10.80
N THR A 100 5.83 6.47 -10.74
CA THR A 100 7.19 6.32 -11.27
C THR A 100 7.23 6.55 -12.78
N ASP A 101 6.32 5.92 -13.53
CA ASP A 101 6.21 6.06 -14.98
C ASP A 101 5.81 7.50 -15.37
N ALA A 102 4.91 8.14 -14.62
CA ALA A 102 4.52 9.52 -14.85
C ALA A 102 5.69 10.50 -14.60
N ILE A 103 6.49 10.27 -13.55
CA ILE A 103 7.72 11.03 -13.29
C ILE A 103 8.67 10.88 -14.47
N ALA A 104 8.98 9.65 -14.88
CA ALA A 104 9.91 9.36 -15.97
C ALA A 104 9.45 9.99 -17.29
N LEU A 105 8.16 9.92 -17.62
CA LEU A 105 7.59 10.55 -18.80
C LEU A 105 7.80 12.06 -18.80
N ILE A 106 7.48 12.73 -17.69
CA ILE A 106 7.61 14.19 -17.56
C ILE A 106 9.09 14.60 -17.59
N GLU A 107 9.96 13.82 -16.95
CA GLU A 107 11.41 14.03 -16.96
C GLU A 107 12.00 13.97 -18.37
N ASN A 108 11.48 13.13 -19.26
CA ASN A 108 12.01 13.00 -20.61
C ASN A 108 11.36 13.94 -21.62
N ASP A 109 10.04 14.16 -21.52
CA ASP A 109 9.26 14.76 -22.62
C ASP A 109 8.87 16.22 -22.39
N VAL A 110 9.04 16.75 -21.18
CA VAL A 110 8.65 18.13 -20.85
C VAL A 110 9.89 19.04 -20.69
N PRO A 111 9.88 20.27 -21.23
CA PRO A 111 10.94 21.25 -20.98
C PRO A 111 11.16 21.55 -19.48
N ALA A 112 12.43 21.71 -19.08
CA ALA A 112 12.84 21.84 -17.67
C ALA A 112 12.16 23.00 -16.92
N ASP A 113 11.98 24.13 -17.60
CA ASP A 113 11.32 25.34 -17.10
C ASP A 113 9.83 25.16 -16.80
N LYS A 114 9.20 24.10 -17.32
CA LYS A 114 7.76 23.83 -17.19
C LYS A 114 7.42 22.63 -16.31
N LYS A 115 8.41 21.81 -15.92
CA LYS A 115 8.16 20.55 -15.18
C LYS A 115 8.62 20.54 -13.73
N ALA A 116 9.53 21.43 -13.31
CA ALA A 116 10.16 21.35 -12.00
C ALA A 116 9.16 21.28 -10.83
N ALA A 117 8.12 22.12 -10.84
CA ALA A 117 7.10 22.13 -9.79
C ALA A 117 6.20 20.88 -9.81
N VAL A 118 5.93 20.32 -10.99
CA VAL A 118 5.11 19.10 -11.12
C VAL A 118 5.89 17.89 -10.65
N LEU A 119 7.14 17.75 -11.08
CA LEU A 119 8.03 16.67 -10.64
C LEU A 119 8.23 16.68 -9.13
N SER A 120 8.49 17.85 -8.53
CA SER A 120 8.63 17.96 -7.08
C SER A 120 7.38 17.45 -6.33
N ARG A 121 6.17 17.77 -6.82
CA ARG A 121 4.92 17.28 -6.23
C ARG A 121 4.72 15.78 -6.44
N LEU A 122 5.10 15.25 -7.59
CA LEU A 122 5.00 13.81 -7.88
C LEU A 122 5.98 12.99 -7.06
N HIS A 123 7.24 13.43 -6.91
CA HIS A 123 8.20 12.80 -6.01
C HIS A 123 7.72 12.82 -4.56
N HIS A 124 7.14 13.94 -4.10
CA HIS A 124 6.58 14.01 -2.76
C HIS A 124 5.40 13.05 -2.58
N ALA A 125 4.50 12.96 -3.57
CA ALA A 125 3.40 11.99 -3.54
C ALA A 125 3.91 10.53 -3.57
N LEU A 126 4.94 10.24 -4.37
CA LEU A 126 5.57 8.92 -4.41
C LEU A 126 6.18 8.55 -3.06
N ALA A 127 6.93 9.44 -2.43
CA ALA A 127 7.53 9.21 -1.10
C ALA A 127 6.49 8.98 0.00
N LEU A 128 5.33 9.61 -0.08
CA LEU A 128 4.22 9.36 0.85
C LEU A 128 3.61 7.96 0.69
N VAL A 129 3.77 7.34 -0.48
CA VAL A 129 3.07 6.11 -0.87
C VAL A 129 4.00 4.90 -0.88
N ASP A 130 5.28 5.06 -1.26
CA ASP A 130 6.24 3.97 -1.38
C ASP A 130 6.78 3.45 -0.04
N GLY A 131 6.60 4.23 1.04
CA GLY A 131 7.05 3.85 2.37
C GLY A 131 8.56 3.68 2.50
N SER A 132 9.35 4.31 1.62
CA SER A 132 10.81 4.25 1.61
C SER A 132 11.45 4.81 2.89
N GLU A 133 10.76 5.77 3.54
CA GLU A 133 11.12 6.30 4.86
C GLU A 133 9.94 6.15 5.82
N PRO A 134 10.16 5.65 7.05
CA PRO A 134 9.08 5.48 8.01
C PRO A 134 8.45 6.82 8.43
N ILE A 135 7.12 6.87 8.65
CA ILE A 135 6.42 8.06 9.17
C ILE A 135 6.59 8.25 10.68
N VAL A 136 7.01 7.19 11.38
CA VAL A 136 7.27 7.20 12.82
C VAL A 136 8.55 6.43 13.10
N ASP A 137 9.38 6.96 13.99
CA ASP A 137 10.50 6.20 14.54
C ASP A 137 9.93 5.16 15.51
N PHE A 138 10.14 3.89 15.22
CA PHE A 138 9.77 2.82 16.14
C PHE A 138 10.82 2.72 17.26
N ASP A 139 10.43 3.06 18.48
CA ASP A 139 11.23 2.75 19.67
C ASP A 139 11.08 1.26 19.99
N TRP A 140 12.03 0.47 19.48
CA TRP A 140 12.07 -0.98 19.66
C TRP A 140 12.25 -1.33 21.15
N GLN A 141 11.25 -1.96 21.76
CA GLN A 141 11.51 -2.79 22.93
C GLN A 141 12.16 -4.08 22.41
N ASN A 142 13.34 -4.43 22.94
CA ASN A 142 13.93 -5.73 22.65
C ASN A 142 12.91 -6.81 23.00
N ALA A 143 12.69 -7.76 22.09
CA ALA A 143 11.86 -8.93 22.38
C ALA A 143 12.41 -9.61 23.64
N GLU A 144 11.55 -9.85 24.63
CA GLU A 144 11.86 -10.65 25.82
C GLU A 144 12.07 -12.12 25.46
#